data_AF-A0A7S2VUE0-F1
#
_entry.id   AF-A0A7S2VUE0-F1
#
_cell.length_a   1.000
_cell.length_b   1.000
_cell.length_c   1.000
_cell.angle_alpha   90.00
_cell.angle_beta   90.00
_cell.angle_gamma   90.00
#
_symmetry.space_group_name_H-M   'P 1'
#
loop_
_entity.id
_entity.type
_entity.pdbx_description
1 polymer ?
#
loop_
_entity_poly.entity_id
_entity_poly.type
_entity_poly.pdbx_seq_one_letter_code
_entity_poly.pdbx_strand_id
1 'polypeptide(L)'
;LNNPEAACCAAKAGADLLGFIFVKKSKRYVSLKEAENIIAAVDDWISEQKLPSVKIEIPSKQPPEEIKDASSWFKEQAGDIFSRIRATKGRVAPLKVGVFMNHSATEINSIAEKLNLDLIQLHGNEPHDLPQKL
;
A
#
# COMPACT_ATOMS: atom_id res chain seq x y z
N LEU A 1 -3.05 -5.91 8.97
CA LEU A 1 -3.04 -7.39 9.06
C LEU A 1 -1.78 -7.80 9.79
N ASN A 2 -1.84 -8.78 10.69
CA ASN A 2 -0.72 -9.14 11.56
C ASN A 2 -0.30 -10.62 11.47
N ASN A 3 -0.84 -11.38 10.52
CA ASN A 3 -0.40 -12.75 10.25
C ASN A 3 -0.56 -13.12 8.76
N PRO A 4 0.23 -14.09 8.26
CA PRO A 4 0.23 -14.47 6.84
C PRO A 4 -1.11 -15.02 6.34
N GLU A 5 -1.77 -15.85 7.14
CA GLU A 5 -3.03 -16.50 6.74
C GLU A 5 -4.12 -15.48 6.41
N ALA A 6 -4.30 -14.48 7.29
CA ALA A 6 -5.26 -13.40 7.08
C ALA A 6 -4.94 -12.56 5.83
N ALA A 7 -3.65 -12.33 5.55
CA ALA A 7 -3.24 -11.58 4.37
C ALA A 7 -3.47 -12.36 3.07
N CYS A 8 -3.14 -13.65 3.05
CA CYS A 8 -3.45 -14.52 1.91
C CYS A 8 -4.96 -14.66 1.69
N CYS A 9 -5.74 -14.77 2.76
CA CYS A 9 -7.21 -14.79 2.68
C CYS A 9 -7.75 -13.49 2.07
N ALA A 10 -7.30 -12.33 2.53
CA ALA A 10 -7.68 -11.04 1.99
C ALA A 10 -7.29 -10.89 0.51
N ALA A 11 -6.07 -11.30 0.15
CA ALA A 11 -5.60 -11.26 -1.24
C ALA A 11 -6.45 -12.15 -2.16
N LYS A 12 -6.78 -13.38 -1.73
CA LYS A 12 -7.67 -14.31 -2.45
C LYS A 12 -9.09 -13.77 -2.59
N ALA A 13 -9.56 -13.01 -1.59
CA ALA A 13 -10.87 -12.36 -1.63
C ALA A 13 -10.91 -11.13 -2.57
N GLY A 14 -9.79 -10.76 -3.20
CA GLY A 14 -9.72 -9.64 -4.14
C GLY A 14 -9.44 -8.29 -3.47
N ALA A 15 -8.81 -8.27 -2.28
CA ALA A 15 -8.39 -7.03 -1.67
C ALA A 15 -7.43 -6.24 -2.58
N ASP A 16 -7.68 -4.95 -2.76
CA ASP A 16 -6.78 -4.07 -3.52
C ASP A 16 -5.53 -3.66 -2.71
N LEU A 17 -5.64 -3.65 -1.38
CA LEU A 17 -4.62 -3.12 -0.46
C LEU A 17 -4.44 -4.05 0.74
N LEU A 18 -3.19 -4.21 1.20
CA LEU A 18 -2.85 -4.84 2.48
C LEU A 18 -2.14 -3.82 3.38
N GLY A 19 -2.77 -3.49 4.51
CA GLY A 19 -2.25 -2.52 5.48
C GLY A 19 -1.46 -3.17 6.63
N PHE A 20 -0.29 -2.60 6.94
CA PHE A 20 0.59 -2.96 8.05
C PHE A 20 0.73 -1.79 9.01
N ILE A 21 0.51 -1.99 10.31
CA ILE A 21 0.54 -0.89 11.28
C ILE A 21 1.87 -0.94 12.05
N PHE A 22 2.74 0.04 11.83
CA PHE A 22 4.06 0.14 12.48
C PHE A 22 4.03 0.97 13.77
N VAL A 23 2.85 1.18 14.34
CA VAL A 23 2.64 1.95 15.58
C VAL A 23 2.61 1.02 16.79
N LYS A 24 3.69 1.00 17.60
CA LYS A 24 3.85 0.09 18.75
C LYS A 24 2.70 0.08 19.76
N LYS A 25 2.02 1.22 19.94
CA LYS A 25 0.87 1.36 20.86
C LYS A 25 -0.43 0.74 20.32
N SER A 26 -0.48 0.39 19.04
CA SER A 26 -1.67 -0.19 18.39
C SER A 26 -1.84 -1.66 18.77
N LYS A 27 -3.07 -2.08 19.06
CA LYS A 27 -3.42 -3.50 19.24
C LYS A 27 -3.15 -4.35 17.99
N ARG A 28 -3.09 -3.70 16.82
CA ARG A 28 -2.85 -4.32 15.51
C ARG A 28 -1.42 -4.05 15.01
N TYR A 29 -0.51 -3.66 15.91
CA TYR A 29 0.90 -3.47 15.60
C TYR A 29 1.50 -4.71 14.95
N VAL A 30 2.41 -4.49 14.02
CA VAL A 30 3.19 -5.52 13.33
C VAL A 30 4.65 -5.10 13.37
N SER A 31 5.52 -6.00 13.83
CA SER A 31 6.97 -5.82 13.74
C SER A 31 7.46 -5.94 12.30
N LEU A 32 8.66 -5.43 12.02
CA LEU A 32 9.26 -5.56 10.69
C LEU A 32 9.38 -7.03 10.27
N LYS A 33 9.72 -7.92 11.22
CA LYS A 33 9.87 -9.34 10.92
C LYS A 33 8.55 -10.01 10.58
N GLU A 34 7.49 -9.66 11.29
CA GLU A 34 6.15 -10.16 10.99
C GLU A 34 5.67 -9.63 9.63
N ALA A 35 5.90 -8.35 9.33
CA ALA A 35 5.55 -7.77 8.04
C ALA A 35 6.30 -8.44 6.89
N GLU A 36 7.61 -8.69 7.03
CA GLU A 36 8.40 -9.48 6.07
C GLU A 36 7.76 -10.85 5.81
N ASN A 37 7.42 -11.58 6.87
CA ASN A 37 6.82 -12.91 6.74
C ASN A 37 5.45 -12.88 6.04
N ILE A 38 4.64 -11.87 6.33
CA ILE A 38 3.32 -11.69 5.69
C ILE A 38 3.49 -11.37 4.20
N ILE A 39 4.38 -10.44 3.87
CA ILE A 39 4.63 -10.01 2.49
C ILE A 39 5.17 -11.19 1.68
N ALA A 40 6.13 -11.94 2.22
CA ALA A 40 6.67 -13.13 1.59
C ALA A 40 5.57 -14.16 1.27
N ALA A 41 4.72 -14.50 2.23
CA ALA A 41 3.64 -15.46 2.00
C ALA A 41 2.65 -15.04 0.91
N VAL A 42 2.37 -13.73 0.82
CA VAL A 42 1.51 -13.18 -0.24
C VAL A 42 2.21 -13.20 -1.60
N ASP A 43 3.49 -12.81 -1.65
CA ASP A 43 4.28 -12.82 -2.89
C ASP A 43 4.53 -14.25 -3.40
N ASP A 44 4.73 -15.23 -2.51
CA ASP A 44 4.82 -16.66 -2.85
C ASP A 44 3.50 -17.15 -3.49
N TRP A 45 2.36 -16.90 -2.84
CA TRP A 45 1.05 -17.24 -3.39
C TRP A 45 0.81 -16.60 -4.77
N ILE A 46 1.19 -15.33 -4.95
CA ILE A 46 1.04 -14.65 -6.25
C ILE A 46 1.90 -15.32 -7.32
N SER A 47 3.12 -15.72 -6.96
CA SER A 47 4.05 -16.38 -7.87
C SER A 47 3.53 -17.76 -8.31
N GLU A 48 2.87 -18.49 -7.40
CA GLU A 48 2.23 -19.78 -7.69
C GLU A 48 1.02 -19.67 -8.64
N GLN A 49 0.27 -18.58 -8.57
CA GLN A 49 -0.94 -18.38 -9.36
C GLN A 49 -0.67 -18.20 -10.87
N LYS A 50 0.60 -18.13 -11.31
CA LYS A 50 1.01 -17.86 -12.71
C LYS A 50 0.19 -16.73 -13.33
N LEU A 51 -0.12 -15.71 -12.53
CA LEU A 51 -1.01 -14.63 -12.94
C LEU A 51 -0.45 -14.00 -14.22
N PRO A 52 -1.26 -13.88 -15.29
CA PRO A 52 -0.79 -13.28 -16.52
C PRO A 52 -0.34 -11.85 -16.22
N SER A 53 0.76 -11.45 -16.83
CA SER A 53 1.19 -10.05 -16.83
C SER A 53 0.13 -9.25 -17.57
N VAL A 54 -0.79 -8.65 -16.82
CA VAL A 54 -1.87 -7.85 -17.40
C VAL A 54 -1.23 -6.55 -17.88
N LYS A 55 -1.19 -6.35 -19.20
CA LYS A 55 -1.00 -5.03 -19.78
C LYS A 55 -2.27 -4.23 -19.48
N ILE A 56 -2.28 -3.53 -18.36
CA ILE A 56 -3.38 -2.64 -18.02
C ILE A 56 -3.19 -1.40 -18.91
N GLU A 57 -4.07 -1.21 -19.88
CA GLU A 57 -4.22 0.07 -20.57
C GLU A 57 -4.73 1.08 -19.54
N ILE A 58 -3.85 2.00 -19.15
CA ILE A 58 -4.16 3.04 -18.19
C ILE A 58 -4.97 4.12 -18.92
N PRO A 59 -6.21 4.43 -18.52
CA PRO A 59 -6.92 5.59 -19.03
C PRO A 59 -6.12 6.85 -18.69
N SER A 60 -5.81 7.70 -19.68
CA SER A 60 -5.08 8.95 -19.47
C SER A 60 -5.96 10.04 -18.83
N LYS A 61 -6.73 9.71 -17.80
CA LYS A 61 -7.62 10.68 -17.17
C LYS A 61 -6.74 11.73 -16.48
N GLN A 62 -6.76 12.96 -16.99
CA GLN A 62 -6.07 14.06 -16.34
C GLN A 62 -6.69 14.25 -14.94
N PRO A 63 -5.87 14.57 -13.92
CA PRO A 63 -6.40 14.96 -12.62
C PRO A 63 -7.42 16.10 -12.82
N PRO A 64 -8.48 16.17 -12.00
CA PRO A 64 -9.41 17.28 -12.08
C PRO A 64 -8.62 18.58 -11.88
N GLU A 65 -8.85 19.59 -12.72
CA GLU A 65 -8.17 20.89 -12.60
C GLU A 65 -8.48 21.56 -11.25
N GLU A 66 -9.57 21.17 -10.60
CA GLU A 66 -10.01 21.70 -9.31
C GLU A 66 -10.43 20.56 -8.36
N ILE A 67 -9.73 20.42 -7.24
CA ILE A 67 -10.07 19.47 -6.17
C ILE A 67 -10.91 20.21 -5.12
N LYS A 68 -12.24 20.03 -5.16
CA LYS A 68 -13.15 20.67 -4.21
C LYS A 68 -13.04 20.12 -2.79
N ASP A 69 -12.82 18.82 -2.67
CA ASP A 69 -12.53 18.16 -1.41
C ASP A 69 -11.77 16.83 -1.64
N ALA A 70 -10.97 16.42 -0.65
CA ALA A 70 -10.12 15.22 -0.74
C ALA A 70 -10.93 13.93 -0.91
N SER A 71 -12.17 13.88 -0.42
CA SER A 71 -13.02 12.69 -0.49
C SER A 71 -13.63 12.49 -1.89
N SER A 72 -13.98 13.58 -2.57
CA SER A 72 -14.47 13.60 -3.95
C SER A 72 -13.34 13.26 -4.92
N TRP A 73 -12.15 13.85 -4.73
CA TRP A 73 -10.97 13.46 -5.50
C TRP A 73 -10.66 11.96 -5.36
N PHE A 74 -10.70 11.42 -4.14
CA PHE A 74 -10.41 10.00 -3.92
C PHE A 74 -11.44 9.08 -4.61
N LYS A 75 -12.73 9.39 -4.52
CA LYS A 75 -13.79 8.60 -5.18
C LYS A 75 -13.65 8.56 -6.71
N GLU A 76 -13.21 9.66 -7.31
CA GLU A 76 -13.10 9.80 -8.75
C GLU A 76 -11.79 9.26 -9.32
N GLN A 77 -10.72 9.23 -8.52
CA GLN A 77 -9.35 8.96 -9.00
C GLN A 77 -8.67 7.73 -8.39
N ALA A 78 -9.14 7.20 -7.25
CA ALA A 78 -8.48 6.06 -6.59
C ALA A 78 -8.37 4.82 -7.49
N GLY A 79 -9.41 4.55 -8.28
CA GLY A 79 -9.41 3.45 -9.25
C GLY A 79 -8.32 3.60 -10.32
N ASP A 80 -8.06 4.83 -10.80
CA ASP A 80 -6.98 5.11 -11.75
C ASP A 80 -5.61 4.98 -11.10
N ILE A 81 -5.42 5.57 -9.91
CA ILE A 81 -4.15 5.51 -9.17
C ILE A 81 -3.73 4.05 -8.90
N PHE A 82 -4.64 3.22 -8.39
CA PHE A 82 -4.31 1.82 -8.12
C PHE A 82 -4.09 1.03 -9.40
N SER A 83 -4.84 1.32 -10.47
CA SER A 83 -4.62 0.68 -11.77
C SER A 83 -3.27 1.04 -12.37
N ARG A 84 -2.82 2.28 -12.21
CA ARG A 84 -1.48 2.76 -12.63
C ARG A 84 -0.36 2.06 -11.87
N ILE A 85 -0.47 1.99 -10.54
CA ILE A 85 0.54 1.32 -9.71
C ILE A 85 0.60 -0.19 -10.03
N ARG A 86 -0.56 -0.82 -10.27
CA ARG A 86 -0.60 -2.24 -10.69
C ARG A 86 -0.02 -2.45 -12.08
N ALA A 87 -0.27 -1.52 -13.02
CA ALA A 87 0.28 -1.57 -14.37
C ALA A 87 1.81 -1.51 -14.36
N THR A 88 2.42 -0.66 -13.52
CA THR A 88 3.89 -0.58 -13.40
C THR A 88 4.49 -1.83 -12.77
N LYS A 89 3.77 -2.49 -11.86
CA LYS A 89 4.20 -3.77 -11.25
C LYS A 89 3.91 -5.00 -12.09
N GLY A 90 3.18 -4.88 -13.21
CA GLY A 90 2.91 -5.96 -14.16
C GLY A 90 2.12 -7.15 -13.58
N ARG A 91 1.44 -6.97 -12.44
CA ARG A 91 0.70 -8.02 -11.72
C ARG A 91 -0.54 -7.48 -11.01
N VAL A 92 -1.59 -8.29 -10.97
CA VAL A 92 -2.81 -8.01 -10.18
C VAL A 92 -2.58 -8.57 -8.78
N ALA A 93 -1.95 -7.76 -7.94
CA ALA A 93 -1.68 -8.08 -6.55
C ALA A 93 -2.15 -6.91 -5.66
N PRO A 94 -2.53 -7.18 -4.40
CA PRO A 94 -2.79 -6.09 -3.47
C PRO A 94 -1.53 -5.25 -3.26
N LEU A 95 -1.70 -3.93 -3.22
CA LEU A 95 -0.63 -3.01 -2.88
C LEU A 95 -0.34 -3.06 -1.38
N LYS A 96 0.94 -2.97 -1.01
CA LYS A 96 1.40 -3.00 0.38
C LYS A 96 1.41 -1.59 0.97
N VAL A 97 0.68 -1.37 2.04
CA VAL A 97 0.50 -0.06 2.68
C VAL A 97 1.08 -0.07 4.09
N GLY A 98 2.02 0.82 4.38
CA GLY A 98 2.53 1.05 5.73
C GLY A 98 1.78 2.18 6.43
N VAL A 99 1.25 1.91 7.61
CA VAL A 99 0.58 2.91 8.46
C VAL A 99 1.53 3.35 9.57
N PHE A 100 1.83 4.65 9.57
CA PHE A 100 2.74 5.29 10.50
C PHE A 100 2.01 6.39 11.29
N MET A 101 2.52 6.66 12.49
CA MET A 101 2.00 7.73 13.34
C MET A 101 3.19 8.41 14.02
N ASN A 102 3.42 9.67 13.71
CA ASN A 102 4.50 10.51 14.26
C ASN A 102 5.91 9.90 14.12
N HIS A 103 6.17 9.15 13.04
CA HIS A 103 7.52 8.66 12.71
C HIS A 103 8.28 9.72 11.91
N SER A 104 9.61 9.70 11.98
CA SER A 104 10.44 10.56 11.12
C SER A 104 10.45 10.07 9.67
N ALA A 105 10.72 10.97 8.71
CA ALA A 105 10.86 10.60 7.30
C ALA A 105 11.89 9.48 7.09
N THR A 106 13.03 9.56 7.79
CA THR A 106 14.10 8.56 7.71
C THR A 106 13.63 7.17 8.15
N GLU A 107 12.87 7.09 9.24
CA GLU A 107 12.31 5.81 9.71
C GLU A 107 11.28 5.26 8.71
N ILE A 108 10.39 6.13 8.20
CA ILE A 108 9.38 5.73 7.23
C ILE A 108 10.03 5.20 5.95
N ASN A 109 10.99 5.93 5.38
CA ASN A 109 11.68 5.55 4.15
C ASN A 109 12.46 4.25 4.34
N SER A 110 13.18 4.10 5.46
CA SER A 110 13.90 2.86 5.76
C SER A 110 12.95 1.65 5.84
N ILE A 111 11.78 1.80 6.46
CA ILE A 111 10.79 0.72 6.56
C ILE A 111 10.13 0.45 5.20
N ALA A 112 9.80 1.50 4.44
CA ALA A 112 9.19 1.40 3.13
C ALA A 112 10.10 0.69 2.12
N GLU A 113 11.38 1.06 2.07
CA GLU A 113 12.41 0.40 1.25
C GLU A 113 12.60 -1.05 1.66
N LYS A 114 12.79 -1.30 2.97
CA LYS A 114 13.07 -2.64 3.48
C LYS A 114 11.93 -3.63 3.18
N LEU A 115 10.68 -3.17 3.27
CA LEU A 115 9.49 -4.00 3.05
C LEU A 115 8.94 -3.88 1.61
N ASN A 116 9.57 -3.07 0.76
CA ASN A 116 9.10 -2.77 -0.59
C ASN A 116 7.61 -2.34 -0.62
N LEU A 117 7.27 -1.40 0.26
CA LEU A 117 5.90 -0.86 0.37
C LEU A 117 5.54 -0.06 -0.89
N ASP A 118 4.28 -0.14 -1.29
CA ASP A 118 3.72 0.63 -2.41
C ASP A 118 3.26 2.02 -1.98
N LEU A 119 2.70 2.10 -0.77
CA LEU A 119 2.04 3.29 -0.25
C LEU A 119 2.37 3.49 1.23
N ILE A 120 2.40 4.76 1.62
CA ILE A 120 2.55 5.20 3.01
C ILE A 120 1.27 5.90 3.42
N GLN A 121 0.74 5.55 4.58
CA GLN A 121 -0.37 6.24 5.23
C GLN A 121 0.15 6.90 6.51
N LEU A 122 0.02 8.23 6.57
CA LEU A 122 0.30 9.03 7.76
C LEU A 122 -0.98 9.21 8.57
N HIS A 123 -0.93 8.91 9.87
CA HIS A 123 -2.11 8.86 10.74
C HIS A 123 -1.82 9.38 12.14
N GLY A 124 -1.20 10.56 12.24
CA GLY A 124 -0.88 11.25 13.47
C GLY A 124 -1.00 12.77 13.33
N ASN A 125 -0.08 13.46 14.00
CA ASN A 125 0.10 14.90 13.92
C ASN A 125 1.40 15.20 13.17
N GLU A 126 1.60 14.54 12.03
CA GLU A 126 2.78 14.73 11.20
C GLU A 126 2.85 16.18 10.67
N PRO A 127 4.05 16.78 10.59
CA PRO A 127 4.17 18.11 10.04
C PRO A 127 3.81 18.11 8.55
N HIS A 128 3.22 19.21 8.07
CA HIS A 128 2.70 19.31 6.70
C HIS A 128 3.76 19.14 5.60
N ASP A 129 5.03 19.35 5.94
CA ASP A 129 6.18 19.20 5.04
C ASP A 129 6.71 17.75 4.99
N LEU A 130 6.23 16.85 5.86
CA LEU A 130 6.69 15.46 5.90
C LEU A 130 6.49 14.74 4.55
N PRO A 131 5.33 14.84 3.86
CA PRO A 131 5.13 14.15 2.59
C PRO A 131 6.12 14.54 1.50
N GLN A 132 6.74 15.73 1.57
CA GLN A 132 7.74 16.18 0.59
C GLN A 132 9.12 15.54 0.81
N LYS A 133 9.31 14.87 1.95
CA LYS A 133 10.57 14.23 2.37
C LYS A 133 10.52 12.70 2.23
N LEU A 134 9.37 12.16 1.82
CA LEU A 134 9.12 10.73 1.61
C LEU A 134 9.42 10.34 0.15
#